data_AF-A0AA88Y2R3-F1
#
_entry.id   AF-A0AA88Y2R3-F1
#
_cell.length_a   1.000
_cell.length_b   1.000
_cell.length_c   1.000
_cell.angle_alpha   90.00
_cell.angle_beta   90.00
_cell.angle_gamma   90.00
#
_symmetry.space_group_name_H-M   'P 1'
#
loop_
_entity.id
_entity.type
_entity.pdbx_description
1 polymer ?
#
loop_
_entity_poly.entity_id
_entity_poly.type
_entity_poly.pdbx_seq_one_letter_code
_entity_poly.pdbx_strand_id
1 'polypeptide(L)'
;MYKLHKLGVKGKIWSIINDCHIDTRSAVVVNQTQSDWFPVLQGVRQGGVLSSFLYLVFIDDLLVELETTYKNTGISSVTSCCPTLADDLCCIATAPYPLQSMLNIASIYSKRWHFEFNANKSCILKFRAIGRKIDNDCKWYLDDVELPITQSHNHLGITVCSNCKLSERISIACEKGRKAYFGLSDIGSPYLNPLTISHLYKSVILSSVLYGCELWNDMTSLDTRKLTTFQHFVCKNALKLPRHCRSDICESLLNLVTVLAEIEVRKLLFFGRLCRLHSDTLPKKIFLYRMFEYMEADEHKQRGFIPDALRLLSFYGLYEHLTVWISDGDFPSKLSWKQIVRSTVRNHHIESRIDRIESDSTFYRFKEIFSTREPCTFWSIPKNCFEIALCKFICKLFAESNTQPADHICSNMF
;
A
#
# COMPACT_ATOMS: atom_id res chain seq x y z
N MET A 1 0.20 -16.16 -30.50
CA MET A 1 -0.85 -16.17 -31.55
C MET A 1 -1.76 -17.39 -31.54
N TYR A 2 -1.22 -18.61 -31.34
CA TYR A 2 -2.03 -19.83 -31.23
C TYR A 2 -3.18 -19.74 -30.19
N LYS A 3 -2.87 -19.33 -28.96
CA LYS A 3 -3.87 -19.21 -27.87
C LYS A 3 -4.94 -18.18 -28.17
N LEU A 4 -4.55 -17.04 -28.75
CA LEU A 4 -5.46 -15.99 -29.18
C LEU A 4 -6.48 -16.53 -30.22
N HIS A 5 -6.01 -17.37 -31.15
CA HIS A 5 -6.88 -18.04 -32.12
C HIS A 5 -7.86 -19.03 -31.45
N LYS A 6 -7.38 -19.80 -30.45
CA LYS A 6 -8.21 -20.71 -29.64
C LYS A 6 -9.28 -19.97 -28.84
N LEU A 7 -8.97 -18.77 -28.34
CA LEU A 7 -9.92 -17.91 -27.63
C LEU A 7 -11.06 -17.39 -28.53
N GLY A 8 -10.97 -17.60 -29.85
CA GLY A 8 -12.01 -17.21 -30.80
C GLY A 8 -11.70 -15.92 -31.57
N VAL A 9 -10.58 -15.24 -31.27
CA VAL A 9 -10.10 -14.12 -32.08
C VAL A 9 -9.52 -14.68 -33.37
N LYS A 10 -10.27 -14.56 -34.47
CA LYS A 10 -9.96 -15.14 -35.79
C LYS A 10 -10.10 -14.10 -36.90
N GLY A 11 -9.79 -14.50 -38.13
CA GLY A 11 -9.98 -13.68 -39.33
C GLY A 11 -9.09 -12.44 -39.36
N LYS A 12 -9.63 -11.32 -39.85
CA LYS A 12 -8.86 -10.08 -40.10
C LYS A 12 -8.20 -9.52 -38.85
N ILE A 13 -8.90 -9.53 -37.70
CA ILE A 13 -8.34 -9.02 -36.43
C ILE A 13 -7.14 -9.85 -36.00
N TRP A 14 -7.26 -11.17 -36.07
CA TRP A 14 -6.14 -12.06 -35.75
C TRP A 14 -4.95 -11.83 -36.68
N SER A 15 -5.19 -11.68 -37.99
CA SER A 15 -4.14 -11.39 -38.97
C SER A 15 -3.41 -10.11 -38.61
N ILE A 16 -4.13 -9.00 -38.37
CA ILE A 16 -3.52 -7.71 -38.03
C ILE A 16 -2.62 -7.85 -36.78
N ILE A 17 -3.11 -8.53 -35.74
CA ILE A 17 -2.34 -8.72 -34.51
C ILE A 17 -1.10 -9.59 -34.78
N ASN A 18 -1.24 -10.63 -35.58
CA ASN A 18 -0.14 -11.51 -35.98
C ASN A 18 0.91 -10.77 -36.82
N ASP A 19 0.46 -9.96 -37.79
CA ASP A 19 1.30 -9.15 -38.67
C ASP A 19 2.11 -8.11 -37.87
N CYS A 20 1.58 -7.62 -36.74
CA CYS A 20 2.34 -6.77 -35.82
C CYS A 20 3.51 -7.47 -35.11
N HIS A 21 3.61 -8.81 -35.18
CA HIS A 21 4.65 -9.61 -34.52
C HIS A 21 5.50 -10.41 -35.52
N ILE A 22 5.14 -10.44 -36.80
CA ILE A 22 5.95 -11.04 -37.88
C ILE A 22 7.05 -10.07 -38.29
N ASP A 23 8.24 -10.60 -38.58
CA ASP A 23 9.41 -9.86 -39.10
C ASP A 23 9.73 -8.57 -38.33
N THR A 24 9.38 -8.56 -37.04
CA THR A 24 9.57 -7.38 -36.19
C THR A 24 11.05 -7.19 -35.92
N ARG A 25 11.54 -5.96 -36.02
CA ARG A 25 12.92 -5.58 -35.69
C ARG A 25 12.92 -4.51 -34.62
N SER A 26 13.99 -4.44 -33.84
CA SER A 26 14.21 -3.43 -32.82
C SER A 26 15.62 -2.85 -32.92
N ALA A 27 15.79 -1.63 -32.42
CA ALA A 27 17.07 -0.95 -32.24
C ALA A 27 17.02 -0.17 -30.93
N VAL A 28 18.17 0.00 -30.28
CA VAL A 28 18.27 0.71 -29.00
C VAL A 28 18.90 2.08 -29.24
N VAL A 29 18.29 3.13 -28.69
CA VAL A 29 18.84 4.50 -28.74
C VAL A 29 19.36 4.87 -27.35
N VAL A 30 20.66 5.12 -27.24
CA VAL A 30 21.31 5.61 -26.02
C VAL A 30 22.07 6.89 -26.34
N ASN A 31 21.83 7.96 -25.59
CA ASN A 31 22.48 9.26 -25.80
C ASN A 31 22.45 9.73 -27.28
N GLN A 32 21.28 9.61 -27.91
CA GLN A 32 21.04 9.94 -29.33
C GLN A 32 21.80 9.08 -30.36
N THR A 33 22.50 8.04 -29.91
CA THR A 33 23.15 7.06 -30.79
C THR A 33 22.27 5.82 -30.91
N GLN A 34 21.95 5.42 -32.14
CA GLN A 34 21.13 4.26 -32.44
C GLN A 34 22.01 3.04 -32.73
N SER A 35 21.67 1.88 -32.17
CA SER A 35 22.30 0.61 -32.53
C SER A 35 21.87 0.13 -33.91
N ASP A 36 22.55 -0.90 -34.42
CA ASP A 36 22.03 -1.67 -35.55
C ASP A 36 20.67 -2.30 -35.21
N TRP A 37 19.88 -2.52 -36.25
CA TRP A 37 18.60 -3.23 -36.14
C TRP A 37 18.84 -4.72 -35.95
N PHE A 38 18.14 -5.33 -34.99
CA PHE A 38 18.14 -6.76 -34.76
C PHE A 38 16.71 -7.33 -34.81
N PRO A 39 16.53 -8.59 -35.23
CA PRO A 39 15.21 -9.22 -35.28
C PRO A 39 14.68 -9.52 -33.86
N VAL A 40 13.39 -9.31 -33.66
CA VAL A 40 12.66 -9.70 -32.46
C VAL A 40 12.04 -11.07 -32.72
N LEU A 41 12.63 -12.11 -32.14
CA LEU A 41 12.22 -13.49 -32.38
C LEU A 41 11.03 -13.93 -31.51
N GLN A 42 10.98 -13.44 -30.27
CA GLN A 42 9.98 -13.85 -29.29
C GLN A 42 9.65 -12.70 -28.34
N GLY A 43 8.38 -12.66 -27.94
CA GLY A 43 7.89 -11.75 -26.91
C GLY A 43 6.82 -10.78 -27.41
N VAL A 44 6.28 -10.02 -26.47
CA VAL A 44 5.39 -8.90 -26.74
C VAL A 44 6.14 -7.60 -26.52
N ARG A 45 5.80 -6.56 -27.28
CA ARG A 45 6.50 -5.27 -27.19
C ARG A 45 6.22 -4.59 -25.85
N GLN A 46 7.25 -4.27 -25.08
CA GLN A 46 7.09 -3.44 -23.87
C GLN A 46 6.55 -2.05 -24.25
N GLY A 47 5.52 -1.58 -23.54
CA GLY A 47 4.80 -0.35 -23.86
C GLY A 47 3.75 -0.47 -24.98
N GLY A 48 3.58 -1.65 -25.58
CA GLY A 48 2.50 -1.92 -26.52
C GLY A 48 1.14 -2.02 -25.81
N VAL A 49 0.12 -1.34 -26.36
CA VAL A 49 -1.23 -1.30 -25.77
C VAL A 49 -1.83 -2.71 -25.62
N LEU A 50 -1.59 -3.61 -26.58
CA LEU A 50 -2.11 -4.98 -26.55
C LEU A 50 -1.21 -5.96 -25.79
N SER A 51 0.02 -5.58 -25.45
CA SER A 51 1.01 -6.52 -24.90
C SER A 51 0.58 -7.13 -23.57
N SER A 52 -0.03 -6.34 -22.69
CA SER A 52 -0.57 -6.83 -21.41
C SER A 52 -1.71 -7.82 -21.61
N PHE A 53 -2.62 -7.55 -22.55
CA PHE A 53 -3.71 -8.48 -22.87
C PHE A 53 -3.18 -9.78 -23.48
N LEU A 54 -2.23 -9.69 -24.42
CA LEU A 54 -1.59 -10.87 -25.02
C LEU A 54 -0.86 -11.72 -23.98
N TYR A 55 -0.24 -11.08 -22.99
CA TYR A 55 0.37 -11.78 -21.86
C TYR A 55 -0.68 -12.49 -20.99
N LEU A 56 -1.82 -11.84 -20.69
CA LEU A 56 -2.91 -12.48 -19.95
C LEU A 56 -3.43 -13.72 -20.67
N VAL A 57 -3.71 -13.62 -21.97
CA VAL A 57 -4.13 -14.76 -22.80
C VAL A 57 -3.03 -15.85 -22.84
N PHE A 58 -1.77 -15.45 -22.75
CA PHE A 58 -0.65 -16.38 -22.73
C PHE A 58 -0.58 -17.18 -21.44
N ILE A 59 -0.74 -16.54 -20.28
CA ILE A 59 -0.55 -17.18 -18.97
C ILE A 59 -1.82 -17.89 -18.44
N ASP A 60 -3.00 -17.56 -18.96
CA ASP A 60 -4.29 -18.07 -18.46
C ASP A 60 -4.36 -19.60 -18.32
N ASP A 61 -3.92 -20.36 -19.34
CA ASP A 61 -3.94 -21.83 -19.28
C ASP A 61 -3.11 -22.40 -18.11
N LEU A 62 -2.01 -21.74 -17.69
CA LEU A 62 -1.23 -22.16 -16.52
C LEU A 62 -2.05 -22.03 -15.25
N LEU A 63 -2.75 -20.90 -15.11
CA LEU A 63 -3.59 -20.65 -13.93
C LEU A 63 -4.73 -21.65 -13.86
N VAL A 64 -5.35 -21.97 -15.01
CA VAL A 64 -6.36 -23.04 -15.10
C VAL A 64 -5.77 -24.41 -14.72
N GLU A 65 -4.57 -24.76 -15.20
CA GLU A 65 -3.90 -26.04 -14.88
C GLU A 65 -3.60 -26.16 -13.36
N LEU A 66 -3.13 -25.07 -12.75
CA LEU A 66 -2.87 -24.98 -11.31
C LEU A 66 -4.16 -25.08 -10.49
N GLU A 67 -5.18 -24.28 -10.81
CA GLU A 67 -6.45 -24.26 -10.08
C GLU A 67 -7.21 -25.59 -10.19
N THR A 68 -7.18 -26.24 -11.36
CA THR A 68 -7.89 -27.51 -11.57
C THR A 68 -7.24 -28.68 -10.84
N THR A 69 -5.92 -28.67 -10.69
CA THR A 69 -5.18 -29.71 -9.97
C THR A 69 -5.31 -29.54 -8.45
N TYR A 70 -5.34 -28.29 -7.97
CA TYR A 70 -5.35 -27.95 -6.54
C TYR A 70 -6.63 -27.25 -6.07
N LYS A 71 -7.79 -27.77 -6.49
CA LYS A 71 -9.11 -27.21 -6.13
C LYS A 71 -9.35 -27.06 -4.62
N ASN A 72 -8.77 -27.96 -3.83
CA ASN A 72 -8.91 -27.99 -2.36
C ASN A 72 -7.92 -27.06 -1.63
N THR A 73 -7.14 -26.27 -2.38
CA THR A 73 -6.13 -25.39 -1.82
C THR A 73 -6.62 -23.95 -1.91
N GLY A 74 -6.84 -23.33 -0.75
CA GLY A 74 -7.44 -22.00 -0.67
C GLY A 74 -8.01 -21.73 0.72
N ILE A 75 -8.96 -20.82 0.80
CA ILE A 75 -9.64 -20.47 2.05
C ILE A 75 -10.95 -21.25 2.08
N SER A 76 -10.94 -22.36 2.84
CA SER A 76 -12.08 -23.28 2.95
C SER A 76 -12.54 -23.77 1.57
N SER A 77 -13.78 -23.47 1.14
CA SER A 77 -14.33 -23.85 -0.16
C SER A 77 -13.91 -22.93 -1.32
N VAL A 78 -13.17 -21.86 -1.05
CA VAL A 78 -12.76 -20.88 -2.07
C VAL A 78 -11.33 -21.17 -2.53
N THR A 79 -11.17 -21.75 -3.73
CA THR A 79 -9.87 -22.00 -4.36
C THR A 79 -9.11 -20.69 -4.56
N SER A 80 -7.89 -20.60 -4.03
CA SER A 80 -7.05 -19.38 -4.11
C SER A 80 -5.56 -19.72 -4.09
N CYS A 81 -5.20 -20.83 -4.74
CA CYS A 81 -3.86 -21.41 -4.66
C CYS A 81 -2.78 -20.62 -5.40
N CYS A 82 -3.13 -19.82 -6.42
CA CYS A 82 -2.14 -19.20 -7.30
C CYS A 82 -2.39 -17.70 -7.61
N PRO A 83 -2.42 -16.80 -6.60
CA PRO A 83 -2.48 -15.36 -6.88
C PRO A 83 -1.31 -14.93 -7.77
N THR A 84 -1.65 -14.25 -8.87
CA THR A 84 -0.70 -13.91 -9.95
C THR A 84 -0.92 -12.47 -10.40
N LEU A 85 0.17 -11.73 -10.61
CA LEU A 85 0.14 -10.45 -11.32
C LEU A 85 1.32 -10.38 -12.29
N ALA A 86 1.02 -10.24 -13.58
CA ALA A 86 2.05 -10.31 -14.62
C ALA A 86 2.91 -11.58 -14.47
N ASP A 87 4.22 -11.46 -14.39
CA ASP A 87 5.20 -12.54 -14.23
C ASP A 87 5.36 -13.03 -12.79
N ASP A 88 4.85 -12.30 -11.80
CA ASP A 88 4.87 -12.70 -10.40
C ASP A 88 3.74 -13.71 -10.10
N LEU A 89 4.08 -15.00 -10.16
CA LEU A 89 3.23 -16.13 -9.74
C LEU A 89 3.56 -16.53 -8.30
N CYS A 90 2.54 -16.59 -7.44
CA CYS A 90 2.69 -17.08 -6.06
C CYS A 90 1.88 -18.36 -5.87
N CYS A 91 2.55 -19.47 -5.52
CA CYS A 91 1.90 -20.75 -5.21
C CYS A 91 1.72 -20.89 -3.69
N ILE A 92 0.49 -21.16 -3.26
CA ILE A 92 0.11 -21.32 -1.86
C ILE A 92 -0.33 -22.75 -1.63
N ALA A 93 0.24 -23.41 -0.63
CA ALA A 93 -0.14 -24.75 -0.22
C ALA A 93 0.00 -24.95 1.29
N THR A 94 -0.81 -25.85 1.85
CA THR A 94 -0.79 -26.20 3.28
C THR A 94 0.14 -27.38 3.60
N ALA A 95 0.71 -28.02 2.58
CA ALA A 95 1.62 -29.15 2.71
C ALA A 95 2.79 -29.06 1.69
N PRO A 96 3.96 -29.66 2.00
CA PRO A 96 5.14 -29.61 1.14
C PRO A 96 4.95 -30.20 -0.26
N TYR A 97 4.32 -31.37 -0.34
CA TYR A 97 4.15 -32.10 -1.61
C TYR A 97 3.27 -31.36 -2.63
N PRO A 98 2.08 -30.83 -2.26
CA PRO A 98 1.30 -29.99 -3.16
C PRO A 98 2.07 -28.77 -3.69
N LEU A 99 2.87 -28.11 -2.85
CA LEU A 99 3.68 -26.97 -3.29
C LEU A 99 4.70 -27.38 -4.36
N GLN A 100 5.46 -28.46 -4.14
CA GLN A 100 6.41 -28.96 -5.13
C GLN A 100 5.73 -29.32 -6.45
N SER A 101 4.56 -29.95 -6.38
CA SER A 101 3.83 -30.32 -7.59
C SER A 101 3.29 -29.09 -8.35
N MET A 102 2.86 -28.03 -7.67
CA MET A 102 2.54 -26.75 -8.32
C MET A 102 3.77 -26.15 -9.03
N LEU A 103 4.96 -26.21 -8.41
CA LEU A 103 6.20 -25.78 -9.05
C LEU A 103 6.55 -26.63 -10.27
N ASN A 104 6.29 -27.95 -10.22
CA ASN A 104 6.49 -28.86 -11.35
C ASN A 104 5.53 -28.52 -12.50
N ILE A 105 4.25 -28.22 -12.22
CA ILE A 105 3.29 -27.78 -13.24
C ILE A 105 3.80 -26.50 -13.91
N ALA A 106 4.26 -25.52 -13.12
CA ALA A 106 4.82 -24.29 -13.64
C ALA A 106 6.04 -24.55 -14.54
N SER A 107 6.98 -25.41 -14.12
CA SER A 107 8.16 -25.83 -14.90
C SER A 107 7.79 -26.55 -16.21
N ILE A 108 6.84 -27.49 -16.16
CA ILE A 108 6.37 -28.21 -17.36
C ILE A 108 5.73 -27.24 -18.34
N TYR A 109 4.92 -26.31 -17.82
CA TYR A 109 4.25 -25.31 -18.62
C TYR A 109 5.24 -24.32 -19.26
N SER A 110 6.25 -23.87 -18.50
CA SER A 110 7.27 -22.94 -18.99
C SER A 110 8.05 -23.55 -20.16
N LYS A 111 8.44 -24.83 -20.05
CA LYS A 111 9.06 -25.61 -21.13
C LYS A 111 8.15 -25.78 -22.34
N ARG A 112 6.86 -26.08 -22.13
CA ARG A 112 5.85 -26.24 -23.19
C ARG A 112 5.65 -24.94 -23.98
N TRP A 113 5.72 -23.79 -23.32
CA TRP A 113 5.47 -22.48 -23.92
C TRP A 113 6.73 -21.63 -24.13
N HIS A 114 7.90 -22.26 -24.02
CA HIS A 114 9.22 -21.70 -24.28
C HIS A 114 9.50 -20.39 -23.52
N PHE A 115 9.23 -20.37 -22.22
CA PHE A 115 9.72 -19.31 -21.32
C PHE A 115 10.31 -19.93 -20.06
N GLU A 116 10.96 -19.12 -19.24
CA GLU A 116 11.65 -19.57 -18.04
C GLU A 116 11.21 -18.74 -16.83
N PHE A 117 11.03 -19.39 -15.69
CA PHE A 117 10.89 -18.71 -14.41
C PHE A 117 12.27 -18.40 -13.84
N ASN A 118 12.43 -17.23 -13.23
CA ASN A 118 13.71 -16.83 -12.66
C ASN A 118 13.88 -17.40 -11.25
N ALA A 119 14.45 -18.61 -11.14
CA ALA A 119 14.68 -19.28 -9.87
C ALA A 119 15.50 -18.43 -8.87
N ASN A 120 16.42 -17.59 -9.34
CA ASN A 120 17.21 -16.71 -8.47
C ASN A 120 16.38 -15.59 -7.81
N LYS A 121 15.25 -15.23 -8.42
CA LYS A 121 14.28 -14.28 -7.85
C LYS A 121 13.16 -14.96 -7.06
N SER A 122 13.02 -16.27 -7.20
CA SER A 122 12.01 -17.08 -6.51
C SER A 122 12.51 -17.53 -5.14
N CYS A 123 11.58 -17.70 -4.19
CA CYS A 123 11.90 -18.22 -2.86
C CYS A 123 10.69 -18.89 -2.21
N ILE A 124 10.94 -19.66 -1.15
CA ILE A 124 9.88 -20.26 -0.33
C ILE A 124 9.71 -19.46 0.97
N LEU A 125 8.48 -18.99 1.20
CA LEU A 125 8.05 -18.47 2.50
C LEU A 125 7.24 -19.53 3.25
N LYS A 126 7.74 -19.95 4.42
CA LYS A 126 7.02 -20.88 5.31
C LYS A 126 6.24 -20.11 6.36
N PHE A 127 4.92 -20.27 6.39
CA PHE A 127 4.06 -19.73 7.45
C PHE A 127 3.84 -20.77 8.55
N ARG A 128 3.82 -20.33 9.81
CA ARG A 128 3.73 -21.20 10.99
C ARG A 128 2.48 -20.88 11.81
N ALA A 129 1.75 -21.92 12.22
CA ALA A 129 0.82 -21.82 13.34
C ALA A 129 1.60 -21.66 14.66
N ILE A 130 1.14 -20.77 15.54
CA ILE A 130 1.78 -20.48 16.82
C ILE A 130 2.01 -21.80 17.61
N GLY A 131 3.25 -22.03 18.07
CA GLY A 131 3.62 -23.19 18.89
C GLY A 131 4.12 -24.44 18.15
N ARG A 132 4.05 -24.51 16.81
CA ARG A 132 4.56 -25.68 16.06
C ARG A 132 6.06 -25.56 15.70
N LYS A 133 6.78 -26.69 15.76
CA LYS A 133 8.17 -26.80 15.28
C LYS A 133 8.20 -26.72 13.75
N ILE A 134 9.26 -26.12 13.21
CA ILE A 134 9.50 -26.10 11.76
C ILE A 134 10.07 -27.45 11.36
N ASP A 135 9.42 -28.12 10.42
CA ASP A 135 10.04 -29.19 9.68
C ASP A 135 11.00 -28.58 8.66
N ASN A 136 12.30 -28.70 8.95
CA ASN A 136 13.37 -28.11 8.15
C ASN A 136 13.80 -29.01 6.99
N ASP A 137 13.31 -30.24 6.92
CA ASP A 137 13.87 -31.24 5.99
C ASP A 137 13.25 -31.17 4.60
N CYS A 138 12.15 -30.44 4.45
CA CYS A 138 11.51 -30.22 3.16
C CYS A 138 12.29 -29.21 2.31
N LYS A 139 12.63 -29.64 1.10
CA LYS A 139 13.24 -28.84 0.03
C LYS A 139 12.26 -28.67 -1.13
N TRP A 140 12.39 -27.56 -1.84
CA TRP A 140 11.61 -27.28 -3.05
C TRP A 140 12.52 -26.92 -4.20
N TYR A 141 12.13 -27.36 -5.39
CA TYR A 141 12.87 -27.16 -6.61
C TYR A 141 11.99 -26.51 -7.66
N LEU A 142 12.55 -25.54 -8.37
CA LEU A 142 11.98 -24.99 -9.59
C LEU A 142 12.91 -25.37 -10.72
N ASP A 143 12.42 -26.21 -11.64
CA ASP A 143 13.29 -26.98 -12.52
C ASP A 143 14.30 -27.80 -11.70
N ASP A 144 15.59 -27.64 -11.98
CA ASP A 144 16.69 -28.33 -11.27
C ASP A 144 17.32 -27.45 -10.17
N VAL A 145 16.72 -26.29 -9.85
CA VAL A 145 17.27 -25.31 -8.90
C VAL A 145 16.54 -25.39 -7.57
N GLU A 146 17.27 -25.65 -6.47
CA GLU A 146 16.74 -25.60 -5.11
C GLU A 146 16.38 -24.15 -4.73
N LEU A 147 15.11 -23.92 -4.36
CA LEU A 147 14.64 -22.60 -3.97
C LEU A 147 15.01 -22.27 -2.52
N PRO A 148 15.58 -21.08 -2.24
CA PRO A 148 15.94 -20.71 -0.88
C PRO A 148 14.69 -20.48 -0.02
N ILE A 149 14.73 -20.96 1.23
CA ILE A 149 13.72 -20.65 2.24
C ILE A 149 14.09 -19.32 2.90
N THR A 150 13.21 -18.33 2.83
CA THR A 150 13.44 -16.99 3.37
C THR A 150 12.45 -16.65 4.50
N GLN A 151 12.77 -15.65 5.32
CA GLN A 151 11.89 -15.16 6.38
C GLN A 151 10.97 -14.02 5.92
N SER A 152 11.39 -13.26 4.92
CA SER A 152 10.58 -12.23 4.29
C SER A 152 10.86 -12.16 2.79
N HIS A 153 9.84 -11.77 2.02
CA HIS A 153 9.93 -11.56 0.59
C HIS A 153 9.03 -10.38 0.17
N ASN A 154 9.48 -9.62 -0.82
CA ASN A 154 8.70 -8.52 -1.38
C ASN A 154 7.89 -9.03 -2.57
N HIS A 155 6.57 -9.14 -2.40
CA HIS A 155 5.66 -9.53 -3.46
C HIS A 155 4.78 -8.34 -3.83
N LEU A 156 4.85 -7.89 -5.09
CA LEU A 156 4.07 -6.75 -5.61
C LEU A 156 4.27 -5.44 -4.81
N GLY A 157 5.46 -5.19 -4.29
CA GLY A 157 5.75 -4.02 -3.46
C GLY A 157 5.29 -4.14 -2.00
N ILE A 158 4.78 -5.30 -1.59
CA ILE A 158 4.38 -5.62 -0.22
C ILE A 158 5.35 -6.66 0.36
N THR A 159 6.10 -6.26 1.39
CA THR A 159 6.92 -7.20 2.16
C THR A 159 6.03 -8.10 3.01
N VAL A 160 6.09 -9.41 2.74
CA VAL A 160 5.41 -10.46 3.49
C VAL A 160 6.45 -11.17 4.36
N CYS A 161 6.14 -11.34 5.63
CA CYS A 161 7.01 -12.00 6.61
C CYS A 161 6.39 -13.31 7.07
N SER A 162 7.20 -14.36 7.22
CA SER A 162 6.82 -15.70 7.71
C SER A 162 6.12 -15.68 9.08
N ASN A 163 6.46 -14.69 9.90
CA ASN A 163 5.90 -14.47 11.24
C ASN A 163 4.66 -13.56 11.25
N CYS A 164 4.18 -13.12 10.07
CA CYS A 164 3.06 -12.19 9.88
C CYS A 164 3.18 -10.85 10.63
N LYS A 165 4.38 -10.46 11.08
CA LYS A 165 4.59 -9.17 11.78
C LYS A 165 4.69 -8.01 10.79
N LEU A 166 4.09 -6.89 11.15
CA LEU A 166 4.08 -5.67 10.33
C LEU A 166 5.28 -4.75 10.55
N SER A 167 6.01 -4.91 11.66
CA SER A 167 7.02 -3.95 12.07
C SER A 167 8.13 -3.74 11.04
N GLU A 168 8.52 -4.79 10.32
CA GLU A 168 9.47 -4.71 9.21
C GLU A 168 8.89 -3.91 8.04
N ARG A 169 7.66 -4.22 7.63
CA ARG A 169 6.93 -3.54 6.56
C ARG A 169 6.76 -2.04 6.83
N ILE A 170 6.41 -1.68 8.06
CA ILE A 170 6.26 -0.27 8.49
C ILE A 170 7.62 0.43 8.52
N SER A 171 8.67 -0.26 8.95
CA SER A 171 10.04 0.29 8.92
C SER A 171 10.49 0.60 7.50
N ILE A 172 10.30 -0.34 6.57
CA ILE A 172 10.63 -0.18 5.15
C ILE A 172 9.81 0.96 4.53
N ALA A 173 8.51 1.04 4.84
CA ALA A 173 7.64 2.11 4.36
C ALA A 173 8.11 3.50 4.84
N CYS A 174 8.43 3.64 6.13
CA CYS A 174 8.98 4.88 6.69
C CYS A 174 10.33 5.25 6.07
N GLU A 175 11.22 4.28 5.82
CA GLU A 175 12.50 4.51 5.16
C GLU A 175 12.32 4.98 3.71
N LYS A 176 11.43 4.33 2.96
CA LYS A 176 11.05 4.75 1.61
C LYS A 176 10.49 6.17 1.60
N GLY A 177 9.65 6.50 2.57
CA GLY A 177 9.13 7.85 2.76
C GLY A 177 10.23 8.89 3.04
N ARG A 178 11.24 8.55 3.85
CA ARG A 178 12.39 9.44 4.11
C ARG A 178 13.22 9.65 2.85
N LYS A 179 13.50 8.60 2.08
CA LYS A 179 14.20 8.69 0.80
C LYS A 179 13.43 9.60 -0.19
N ALA A 180 12.12 9.43 -0.28
CA ALA A 180 11.26 10.28 -1.10
C ALA A 180 11.26 11.73 -0.64
N TYR A 181 11.26 11.98 0.68
CA TYR A 181 11.36 13.33 1.24
C TYR A 181 12.70 14.00 0.85
N PHE A 182 13.82 13.31 1.00
CA PHE A 182 15.13 13.87 0.63
C PHE A 182 15.27 14.12 -0.87
N GLY A 183 14.76 13.22 -1.72
CA GLY A 183 14.72 13.45 -3.16
C GLY A 183 13.90 14.69 -3.55
N LEU A 184 12.85 15.02 -2.78
CA LEU A 184 12.09 16.27 -2.96
C LEU A 184 12.80 17.49 -2.37
N SER A 185 13.58 17.35 -1.29
CA SER A 185 14.27 18.47 -0.68
C SER A 185 15.31 19.09 -1.62
N ASP A 186 15.93 18.26 -2.46
CA ASP A 186 16.93 18.66 -3.45
C ASP A 186 16.37 19.56 -4.55
N ILE A 187 15.03 19.63 -4.71
CA ILE A 187 14.33 20.46 -5.71
C ILE A 187 14.05 21.89 -5.18
N GLY A 188 14.58 22.26 -4.01
CA GLY A 188 14.42 23.61 -3.45
C GLY A 188 13.29 23.75 -2.43
N SER A 189 13.02 22.70 -1.66
CA SER A 189 12.06 22.70 -0.54
C SER A 189 12.17 23.90 0.45
N PRO A 190 13.37 24.47 0.74
CA PRO A 190 13.48 25.65 1.60
C PRO A 190 12.60 26.83 1.19
N TYR A 191 12.46 27.07 -0.11
CA TYR A 191 11.80 28.25 -0.69
C TYR A 191 10.34 28.01 -1.05
N LEU A 192 9.88 26.76 -0.98
CA LEU A 192 8.50 26.41 -1.26
C LEU A 192 7.58 26.84 -0.11
N ASN A 193 6.38 27.27 -0.49
CA ASN A 193 5.30 27.54 0.43
C ASN A 193 4.95 26.23 1.20
N PRO A 194 4.83 26.25 2.54
CA PRO A 194 4.48 25.07 3.32
C PRO A 194 3.19 24.37 2.89
N LEU A 195 2.21 25.08 2.32
CA LEU A 195 1.01 24.45 1.74
C LEU A 195 1.34 23.63 0.50
N THR A 196 2.26 24.11 -0.35
CA THR A 196 2.78 23.35 -1.50
C THR A 196 3.55 22.11 -1.01
N ILE A 197 4.37 22.25 0.04
CA ILE A 197 5.07 21.11 0.62
C ILE A 197 4.08 20.09 1.22
N SER A 198 3.03 20.54 1.88
CA SER A 198 1.94 19.69 2.39
C SER A 198 1.25 18.92 1.26
N HIS A 199 1.00 19.58 0.12
CA HIS A 199 0.45 18.93 -1.06
C HIS A 199 1.41 17.89 -1.66
N LEU A 200 2.70 18.21 -1.79
CA LEU A 200 3.73 17.27 -2.26
C LEU A 200 3.90 16.09 -1.30
N TYR A 201 3.84 16.34 0.00
CA TYR A 201 3.84 15.30 1.02
C TYR A 201 2.67 14.33 0.82
N LYS A 202 1.43 14.83 0.67
CA LYS A 202 0.26 13.97 0.46
C LYS A 202 0.32 13.18 -0.86
N SER A 203 0.75 13.84 -1.94
CA SER A 203 0.69 13.28 -3.29
C SER A 203 1.84 12.34 -3.64
N VAL A 204 3.05 12.59 -3.14
CA VAL A 204 4.27 11.84 -3.49
C VAL A 204 4.77 10.99 -2.33
N ILE A 205 5.00 11.60 -1.17
CA ILE A 205 5.65 10.93 -0.04
C ILE A 205 4.65 9.95 0.60
N LEU A 206 3.51 10.46 1.05
CA LEU A 206 2.52 9.70 1.79
C LEU A 206 1.88 8.60 0.94
N SER A 207 1.67 8.86 -0.36
CA SER A 207 1.18 7.84 -1.30
C SER A 207 2.15 6.66 -1.42
N SER A 208 3.46 6.90 -1.39
CA SER A 208 4.48 5.85 -1.44
C SER A 208 4.59 5.05 -0.13
N VAL A 209 4.40 5.71 1.02
CA VAL A 209 4.47 5.11 2.36
C VAL A 209 3.24 4.24 2.63
N LEU A 210 2.06 4.71 2.23
CA LEU A 210 0.78 4.06 2.51
C LEU A 210 0.39 3.00 1.48
N TYR A 211 1.32 2.57 0.63
CA TYR A 211 1.06 1.51 -0.33
C TYR A 211 0.76 0.17 0.38
N GLY A 212 -0.49 -0.28 0.24
CA GLY A 212 -0.99 -1.52 0.84
C GLY A 212 -1.24 -1.45 2.36
N CYS A 213 -1.29 -0.25 2.96
CA CYS A 213 -1.53 -0.08 4.39
C CYS A 213 -2.92 -0.56 4.85
N GLU A 214 -3.83 -0.83 3.91
CA GLU A 214 -5.12 -1.48 4.13
C GLU A 214 -4.98 -2.81 4.88
N LEU A 215 -3.83 -3.48 4.74
CA LEU A 215 -3.52 -4.75 5.40
C LEU A 215 -2.68 -4.60 6.68
N TRP A 216 -2.45 -3.38 7.15
CA TRP A 216 -1.72 -3.14 8.41
C TRP A 216 -2.62 -3.34 9.63
N ASN A 217 -3.04 -4.57 9.86
CA ASN A 217 -3.90 -4.96 10.98
C ASN A 217 -3.08 -5.23 12.25
N ASP A 218 -3.64 -5.02 13.44
CA ASP A 218 -2.97 -5.32 14.71
C ASP A 218 -1.62 -4.59 14.92
N MET A 219 -1.52 -3.34 14.47
CA MET A 219 -0.32 -2.51 14.68
C MET A 219 -0.03 -2.32 16.18
N THR A 220 1.23 -2.53 16.57
CA THR A 220 1.66 -2.31 17.95
C THR A 220 1.82 -0.81 18.24
N SER A 221 1.87 -0.43 19.52
CA SER A 221 2.16 0.96 19.93
C SER A 221 3.51 1.47 19.38
N LEU A 222 4.50 0.58 19.26
CA LEU A 222 5.80 0.85 18.65
C LEU A 222 5.68 1.16 17.15
N ASP A 223 4.86 0.41 16.43
CA ASP A 223 4.62 0.61 15.00
C ASP A 223 3.91 1.95 14.74
N THR A 224 2.86 2.22 15.51
CA THR A 224 2.14 3.49 15.51
C THR A 224 3.09 4.66 15.80
N ARG A 225 3.96 4.53 16.80
CA ARG A 225 4.97 5.54 17.14
C ARG A 225 5.99 5.77 16.03
N LYS A 226 6.39 4.73 15.29
CA LYS A 226 7.29 4.87 14.13
C LYS A 226 6.65 5.71 13.02
N LEU A 227 5.38 5.47 12.72
CA LEU A 227 4.63 6.23 11.71
C LEU A 227 4.44 7.70 12.10
N THR A 228 4.06 7.95 13.35
CA THR A 228 3.91 9.33 13.85
C THR A 228 5.26 10.06 13.85
N THR A 229 6.33 9.40 14.32
CA THR A 229 7.69 9.96 14.28
C THR A 229 8.13 10.29 12.86
N PHE A 230 7.79 9.44 11.88
CA PHE A 230 8.08 9.71 10.47
C PHE A 230 7.34 10.96 9.96
N GLN A 231 6.03 11.07 10.19
CA GLN A 231 5.28 12.27 9.80
C GLN A 231 5.86 13.51 10.46
N HIS A 232 6.14 13.44 11.76
CA HIS A 232 6.65 14.57 12.54
C HIS A 232 8.02 15.02 12.03
N PHE A 233 8.88 14.07 11.64
CA PHE A 233 10.14 14.36 10.97
C PHE A 233 9.91 15.19 9.68
N VAL A 234 8.97 14.78 8.83
CA VAL A 234 8.67 15.51 7.59
C VAL A 234 8.10 16.90 7.88
N CYS A 235 7.12 17.01 8.78
CA CYS A 235 6.49 18.28 9.11
C CYS A 235 7.49 19.29 9.68
N LYS A 236 8.34 18.86 10.63
CA LYS A 236 9.34 19.73 11.27
C LYS A 236 10.39 20.19 10.29
N ASN A 237 10.90 19.31 9.43
CA ASN A 237 11.88 19.70 8.42
C ASN A 237 11.27 20.60 7.34
N ALA A 238 10.03 20.35 6.90
CA ALA A 238 9.32 21.20 5.94
C ALA A 238 9.15 22.65 6.44
N LEU A 239 8.89 22.80 7.74
CA LEU A 239 8.73 24.10 8.40
C LEU A 239 10.06 24.69 8.91
N LYS A 240 11.17 23.94 8.84
CA LYS A 240 12.48 24.27 9.45
C LYS A 240 12.40 24.52 10.97
N LEU A 241 11.54 23.77 11.65
CA LEU A 241 11.33 23.87 13.09
C LEU A 241 12.24 22.92 13.88
N PRO A 242 12.58 23.25 15.14
CA PRO A 242 13.36 22.38 15.99
C PRO A 242 12.72 21.01 16.24
N ARG A 243 13.54 20.00 16.53
CA ARG A 243 13.07 18.62 16.78
C ARG A 243 12.12 18.51 17.95
N HIS A 244 12.27 19.37 18.95
CA HIS A 244 11.46 19.37 20.15
C HIS A 244 10.08 20.02 19.91
N CYS A 245 9.89 20.76 18.81
CA CYS A 245 8.62 21.39 18.40
C CYS A 245 7.41 20.45 18.57
N ARG A 246 6.31 20.92 19.17
CA ARG A 246 5.10 20.10 19.32
C ARG A 246 4.55 19.77 17.94
N SER A 247 4.30 18.47 17.75
CA SER A 247 3.89 17.96 16.45
C SER A 247 2.47 18.37 16.06
N ASP A 248 1.56 18.52 17.03
CA ASP A 248 0.18 18.96 16.78
C ASP A 248 0.16 20.32 16.09
N ILE A 249 1.08 21.23 16.49
CA ILE A 249 1.18 22.55 15.88
C ILE A 249 1.72 22.46 14.45
N CYS A 250 2.75 21.63 14.23
CA CYS A 250 3.28 21.39 12.89
C CYS A 250 2.21 20.82 11.95
N GLU A 251 1.38 19.89 12.44
CA GLU A 251 0.27 19.32 11.69
C GLU A 251 -0.82 20.36 11.38
N SER A 252 -1.16 21.22 12.34
CA SER A 252 -2.13 22.32 12.15
C SER A 252 -1.64 23.35 11.14
N LEU A 253 -0.37 23.78 11.21
CA LEU A 253 0.22 24.73 10.26
C LEU A 253 0.24 24.18 8.83
N LEU A 254 0.36 22.87 8.64
CA LEU A 254 0.40 22.23 7.32
C LEU A 254 -0.98 21.72 6.85
N ASN A 255 -2.03 21.88 7.66
CA ASN A 255 -3.35 21.28 7.42
C ASN A 255 -3.27 19.77 7.11
N LEU A 256 -2.53 19.07 7.97
CA LEU A 256 -2.35 17.63 7.92
C LEU A 256 -3.18 16.97 9.02
N VAL A 257 -3.82 15.84 8.67
CA VAL A 257 -4.29 14.86 9.65
C VAL A 257 -3.14 13.89 9.97
N THR A 258 -3.29 13.08 11.00
CA THR A 258 -2.29 12.07 11.34
C THR A 258 -2.19 11.01 10.23
N VAL A 259 -1.02 10.40 10.08
CA VAL A 259 -0.80 9.27 9.17
C VAL A 259 -1.71 8.09 9.54
N LEU A 260 -2.06 7.95 10.81
CA LEU A 260 -2.99 6.94 11.29
C LEU A 260 -4.40 7.17 10.74
N ALA A 261 -4.90 8.40 10.79
CA ALA A 261 -6.17 8.77 10.17
C ALA A 261 -6.20 8.41 8.67
N GLU A 262 -5.08 8.66 7.98
CA GLU A 262 -4.94 8.34 6.55
C GLU A 262 -4.91 6.82 6.27
N ILE A 263 -4.36 6.02 7.19
CA ILE A 263 -4.40 4.55 7.14
C ILE A 263 -5.83 4.06 7.36
N GLU A 264 -6.52 4.59 8.37
CA GLU A 264 -7.90 4.23 8.73
C GLU A 264 -8.87 4.56 7.59
N VAL A 265 -8.73 5.72 6.96
CA VAL A 265 -9.47 6.07 5.73
C VAL A 265 -9.23 5.01 4.65
N ARG A 266 -7.99 4.62 4.37
CA ARG A 266 -7.69 3.62 3.32
C ARG A 266 -8.29 2.26 3.65
N LYS A 267 -8.22 1.81 4.90
CA LYS A 267 -8.86 0.57 5.38
C LYS A 267 -10.37 0.58 5.15
N LEU A 268 -11.06 1.65 5.56
CA LEU A 268 -12.49 1.80 5.38
C LEU A 268 -12.89 1.92 3.89
N LEU A 269 -12.09 2.61 3.07
CA LEU A 269 -12.32 2.68 1.62
C LEU A 269 -12.15 1.30 0.95
N PHE A 270 -11.19 0.51 1.41
CA PHE A 270 -10.97 -0.85 0.93
C PHE A 270 -12.09 -1.79 1.36
N PHE A 271 -12.54 -1.69 2.62
CA PHE A 271 -13.72 -2.40 3.11
C PHE A 271 -14.94 -2.13 2.21
N GLY A 272 -15.28 -0.85 1.98
CA GLY A 272 -16.41 -0.53 1.11
C GLY A 272 -16.21 -1.01 -0.34
N ARG A 273 -14.97 -1.11 -0.84
CA ARG A 273 -14.69 -1.71 -2.15
C ARG A 273 -15.08 -3.19 -2.15
N LEU A 274 -14.72 -3.94 -1.11
CA LEU A 274 -15.09 -5.34 -0.95
C LEU A 274 -16.62 -5.51 -0.83
N CYS A 275 -17.33 -4.61 -0.14
CA CYS A 275 -18.80 -4.63 -0.08
C CYS A 275 -19.44 -4.51 -1.47
N ARG A 276 -18.86 -3.69 -2.37
CA ARG A 276 -19.39 -3.45 -3.73
C ARG A 276 -18.92 -4.42 -4.81
N LEU A 277 -17.95 -5.29 -4.54
CA LEU A 277 -17.48 -6.25 -5.55
C LEU A 277 -18.57 -7.27 -5.90
N HIS A 278 -18.60 -7.68 -7.16
CA HIS A 278 -19.47 -8.76 -7.63
C HIS A 278 -19.18 -10.07 -6.90
N SER A 279 -20.23 -10.83 -6.57
CA SER A 279 -20.16 -12.11 -5.83
C SER A 279 -19.25 -13.14 -6.49
N ASP A 280 -19.12 -13.12 -7.82
CA ASP A 280 -18.28 -14.07 -8.55
C ASP A 280 -16.78 -13.87 -8.39
N THR A 281 -16.36 -12.67 -7.98
CA THR A 281 -14.95 -12.32 -7.89
C THR A 281 -14.29 -13.05 -6.71
N LEU A 282 -13.08 -13.57 -6.92
CA LEU A 282 -12.33 -14.28 -5.88
C LEU A 282 -12.17 -13.46 -4.57
N PRO A 283 -11.79 -12.16 -4.60
CA PRO A 283 -11.69 -11.37 -3.38
C PRO A 283 -13.01 -11.22 -2.63
N LYS A 284 -14.15 -11.13 -3.34
CA LYS A 284 -15.48 -11.06 -2.72
C LYS A 284 -15.85 -12.38 -2.03
N LYS A 285 -15.61 -13.51 -2.68
CA LYS A 285 -15.85 -14.85 -2.11
C LYS A 285 -15.04 -15.04 -0.82
N ILE A 286 -13.76 -14.70 -0.85
CA ILE A 286 -12.89 -14.74 0.34
C ILE A 286 -13.41 -13.80 1.43
N PHE A 287 -13.75 -12.56 1.07
CA PHE A 287 -14.27 -11.57 2.02
C PHE A 287 -15.55 -12.05 2.69
N LEU A 288 -16.54 -12.55 1.93
CA LEU A 288 -17.80 -13.07 2.46
C LEU A 288 -17.58 -14.27 3.39
N TYR A 289 -16.72 -15.22 2.99
CA TYR A 289 -16.41 -16.37 3.82
C TYR A 289 -15.78 -15.96 5.15
N ARG A 290 -14.79 -15.05 5.11
CA ARG A 290 -14.11 -14.54 6.31
C ARG A 290 -15.02 -13.68 7.19
N MET A 291 -15.94 -12.93 6.59
CA MET A 291 -16.99 -12.20 7.33
C MET A 291 -17.91 -13.17 8.06
N PHE A 292 -18.43 -14.19 7.37
CA PHE A 292 -19.29 -15.20 7.95
C PHE A 292 -18.60 -15.96 9.08
N GLU A 293 -17.36 -16.41 8.85
CA GLU A 293 -16.53 -17.07 9.87
C GLU A 293 -16.30 -16.18 11.09
N TYR A 294 -16.16 -14.86 10.91
CA TYR A 294 -16.03 -13.92 12.01
C TYR A 294 -17.33 -13.76 12.81
N MET A 295 -18.48 -13.71 12.13
CA MET A 295 -19.79 -13.52 12.78
C MET A 295 -20.27 -14.78 13.53
N GLU A 296 -19.94 -15.97 13.04
CA GLU A 296 -20.29 -17.25 13.68
C GLU A 296 -19.34 -17.65 14.82
N ALA A 297 -18.09 -17.20 14.76
CA ALA A 297 -17.09 -17.51 15.77
C ALA A 297 -17.14 -16.53 16.95
N ASP A 298 -16.59 -16.97 18.08
CA ASP A 298 -16.33 -16.13 19.24
C ASP A 298 -15.37 -14.98 18.86
N GLU A 299 -15.89 -13.73 18.83
CA GLU A 299 -15.24 -12.52 18.29
C GLU A 299 -13.79 -12.32 18.78
N HIS A 300 -13.51 -12.79 19.99
CA HIS A 300 -12.25 -12.54 20.71
C HIS A 300 -11.02 -13.34 20.24
N LYS A 301 -11.16 -14.25 19.27
CA LYS A 301 -10.04 -15.12 18.82
C LYS A 301 -9.52 -14.83 17.42
N GLN A 302 -10.20 -13.99 16.64
CA GLN A 302 -9.81 -13.74 15.25
C GLN A 302 -8.93 -12.48 15.11
N ARG A 303 -7.94 -12.56 14.22
CA ARG A 303 -7.02 -11.47 13.88
C ARG A 303 -7.06 -11.18 12.39
N GLY A 304 -6.62 -9.97 12.02
CA GLY A 304 -6.51 -9.55 10.62
C GLY A 304 -7.52 -8.48 10.21
N PHE A 305 -7.84 -8.45 8.92
CA PHE A 305 -8.53 -7.31 8.30
C PHE A 305 -9.99 -7.14 8.75
N ILE A 306 -10.74 -8.23 8.90
CA ILE A 306 -12.17 -8.17 9.26
C ILE A 306 -12.38 -7.58 10.66
N PRO A 307 -11.80 -8.12 11.75
CA PRO A 307 -11.97 -7.53 13.09
C PRO A 307 -11.54 -6.06 13.14
N ASP A 308 -10.44 -5.72 12.47
CA ASP A 308 -9.91 -4.36 12.44
C ASP A 308 -10.84 -3.38 11.72
N ALA A 309 -11.38 -3.77 10.56
CA ALA A 309 -12.34 -2.96 9.82
C ALA A 309 -13.64 -2.74 10.61
N LEU A 310 -14.18 -3.79 11.25
CA LEU A 310 -15.40 -3.70 12.06
C LEU A 310 -15.21 -2.81 13.29
N ARG A 311 -14.05 -2.92 13.96
CA ARG A 311 -13.67 -2.03 15.05
C ARG A 311 -13.63 -0.57 14.59
N LEU A 312 -13.06 -0.27 13.42
CA LEU A 312 -13.04 1.08 12.87
C LEU A 312 -14.44 1.58 12.50
N LEU A 313 -15.30 0.74 11.93
CA LEU A 313 -16.69 1.11 11.65
C LEU A 313 -17.44 1.48 12.93
N SER A 314 -17.30 0.69 13.99
CA SER A 314 -17.89 1.00 15.30
C SER A 314 -17.33 2.29 15.88
N PHE A 315 -16.00 2.44 15.90
CA PHE A 315 -15.31 3.62 16.42
C PHE A 315 -15.74 4.94 15.75
N TYR A 316 -15.98 4.90 14.44
CA TYR A 316 -16.41 6.08 13.66
C TYR A 316 -17.93 6.20 13.51
N GLY A 317 -18.73 5.36 14.17
CA GLY A 317 -20.20 5.40 14.06
C GLY A 317 -20.73 5.05 12.66
N LEU A 318 -19.98 4.26 11.89
CA LEU A 318 -20.32 3.85 10.51
C LEU A 318 -20.88 2.41 10.44
N TYR A 319 -21.14 1.78 11.58
CA TYR A 319 -21.58 0.39 11.65
C TYR A 319 -22.97 0.16 11.01
N GLU A 320 -23.84 1.16 11.01
CA GLU A 320 -25.16 1.09 10.38
C GLU A 320 -25.09 0.72 8.89
N HIS A 321 -24.09 1.23 8.16
CA HIS A 321 -23.89 0.90 6.75
C HIS A 321 -23.54 -0.58 6.54
N LEU A 322 -22.92 -1.24 7.52
CA LEU A 322 -22.70 -2.68 7.48
C LEU A 322 -24.01 -3.44 7.72
N THR A 323 -24.81 -3.01 8.70
CA THR A 323 -26.10 -3.64 9.02
C THR A 323 -27.02 -3.64 7.80
N VAL A 324 -27.20 -2.48 7.16
CA VAL A 324 -28.00 -2.33 5.93
C VAL A 324 -27.46 -3.21 4.80
N TRP A 325 -26.13 -3.29 4.66
CA TRP A 325 -25.52 -4.12 3.63
C TRP A 325 -25.72 -5.62 3.86
N ILE A 326 -25.71 -6.06 5.11
CA ILE A 326 -25.97 -7.47 5.46
C ILE A 326 -27.45 -7.80 5.25
N SER A 327 -28.37 -6.91 5.62
CA SER A 327 -29.82 -7.18 5.53
C SER A 327 -30.36 -7.01 4.10
N ASP A 328 -30.01 -5.91 3.44
CA ASP A 328 -30.68 -5.44 2.22
C ASP A 328 -29.78 -5.58 0.99
N GLY A 329 -28.49 -5.91 1.19
CA GLY A 329 -27.49 -5.96 0.14
C GLY A 329 -27.07 -4.59 -0.39
N ASP A 330 -27.61 -3.50 0.16
CA ASP A 330 -27.32 -2.13 -0.27
C ASP A 330 -26.08 -1.57 0.42
N PHE A 331 -25.23 -0.86 -0.32
CA PHE A 331 -24.05 -0.21 0.22
C PHE A 331 -23.80 1.11 -0.50
N PRO A 332 -23.36 2.17 0.21
CA PRO A 332 -23.11 3.46 -0.41
C PRO A 332 -22.23 3.38 -1.67
N SER A 333 -22.61 4.17 -2.68
CA SER A 333 -21.86 4.29 -3.93
C SER A 333 -20.40 4.67 -3.67
N LYS A 334 -19.49 4.36 -4.61
CA LYS A 334 -18.05 4.65 -4.46
C LYS A 334 -17.76 6.10 -4.07
N LEU A 335 -18.48 7.06 -4.65
CA LEU A 335 -18.31 8.49 -4.38
C LEU A 335 -18.86 8.86 -3.00
N SER A 336 -20.09 8.42 -2.69
CA SER A 336 -20.74 8.68 -1.40
C SER A 336 -19.91 8.10 -0.23
N TRP A 337 -19.55 6.82 -0.32
CA TRP A 337 -18.71 6.16 0.68
C TRP A 337 -17.37 6.88 0.89
N LYS A 338 -16.76 7.36 -0.20
CA LYS A 338 -15.50 8.09 -0.13
C LYS A 338 -15.64 9.43 0.57
N GLN A 339 -16.75 10.13 0.37
CA GLN A 339 -17.04 11.38 1.07
C GLN A 339 -17.29 11.12 2.55
N ILE A 340 -18.21 10.21 2.88
CA ILE A 340 -18.56 9.83 4.27
C ILE A 340 -17.31 9.47 5.06
N VAL A 341 -16.52 8.50 4.59
CA VAL A 341 -15.31 8.04 5.31
C VAL A 341 -14.31 9.19 5.51
N ARG A 342 -14.08 10.01 4.48
CA ARG A 342 -13.10 11.10 4.58
C ARG A 342 -13.56 12.21 5.49
N SER A 343 -14.83 12.60 5.46
CA SER A 343 -15.36 13.63 6.35
C SER A 343 -15.38 13.14 7.79
N THR A 344 -15.91 11.94 8.05
CA THR A 344 -16.05 11.41 9.41
C THR A 344 -14.69 11.25 10.09
N VAL A 345 -13.73 10.58 9.42
CA VAL A 345 -12.38 10.39 10.00
C VAL A 345 -11.65 11.73 10.16
N ARG A 346 -11.73 12.62 9.16
CA ARG A 346 -11.07 13.93 9.24
C ARG A 346 -11.64 14.78 10.37
N ASN A 347 -12.96 14.87 10.50
CA ASN A 347 -13.62 15.68 11.52
C ASN A 347 -13.25 15.17 12.91
N HIS A 348 -13.34 13.85 13.14
CA HIS A 348 -12.96 13.25 14.42
C HIS A 348 -11.51 13.57 14.83
N HIS A 349 -10.55 13.44 13.92
CA HIS A 349 -9.14 13.73 14.22
C HIS A 349 -8.87 15.24 14.40
N ILE A 350 -9.62 16.10 13.71
CA ILE A 350 -9.53 17.56 13.88
C ILE A 350 -10.12 17.96 15.23
N GLU A 351 -11.31 17.49 15.57
CA GLU A 351 -11.99 17.73 16.86
C GLU A 351 -11.10 17.25 18.02
N SER A 352 -10.61 16.01 17.97
CA SER A 352 -9.69 15.48 18.97
C SER A 352 -8.38 16.29 19.10
N ARG A 353 -7.94 16.95 18.03
CA ARG A 353 -6.78 17.86 18.09
C ARG A 353 -7.18 19.19 18.73
N ILE A 354 -8.33 19.76 18.37
CA ILE A 354 -8.86 20.99 18.96
C ILE A 354 -9.03 20.80 20.46
N ASP A 355 -9.70 19.74 20.90
CA ASP A 355 -9.91 19.42 22.32
C ASP A 355 -8.57 19.34 23.10
N ARG A 356 -7.54 18.74 22.48
CA ARG A 356 -6.20 18.67 23.07
C ARG A 356 -5.52 20.04 23.15
N ILE A 357 -5.67 20.89 22.13
CA ILE A 357 -5.12 22.25 22.13
C ILE A 357 -5.84 23.13 23.16
N GLU A 358 -7.15 22.94 23.34
CA GLU A 358 -7.95 23.68 24.30
C GLU A 358 -7.64 23.27 25.75
N SER A 359 -7.60 21.97 26.02
CA SER A 359 -7.38 21.42 27.37
C SER A 359 -5.94 21.57 27.89
N ASP A 360 -4.93 21.56 27.02
CA ASP A 360 -3.54 21.63 27.41
C ASP A 360 -3.07 23.09 27.52
N SER A 361 -2.72 23.52 28.74
CA SER A 361 -2.32 24.89 29.06
C SER A 361 -1.05 25.33 28.32
N THR A 362 -0.22 24.39 27.86
CA THR A 362 1.01 24.70 27.13
C THR A 362 0.77 25.28 25.73
N PHE A 363 -0.47 25.24 25.21
CA PHE A 363 -0.84 25.83 23.92
C PHE A 363 -1.32 27.29 24.01
N TYR A 364 -1.30 27.95 25.18
CA TYR A 364 -1.88 29.30 25.36
C TYR A 364 -1.45 30.31 24.28
N ARG A 365 -0.14 30.35 23.99
CA ARG A 365 0.49 31.17 22.94
C ARG A 365 -0.03 30.91 21.54
N PHE A 366 -0.09 29.63 21.17
CA PHE A 366 -0.65 29.20 19.89
C PHE A 366 -2.13 29.59 19.77
N LYS A 367 -2.89 29.51 20.87
CA LYS A 367 -4.30 29.90 20.93
C LYS A 367 -4.50 31.40 20.78
N GLU A 368 -3.66 32.24 21.40
CA GLU A 368 -3.77 33.70 21.25
C GLU A 368 -3.62 34.13 19.78
N ILE A 369 -2.62 33.59 19.08
CA ILE A 369 -2.30 33.96 17.70
C ILE A 369 -3.34 33.47 16.70
N PHE A 370 -3.80 32.23 16.87
CA PHE A 370 -4.75 31.60 15.95
C PHE A 370 -6.19 31.58 16.48
N SER A 371 -6.51 32.47 17.42
CA SER A 371 -7.84 32.62 18.02
C SER A 371 -8.94 32.90 17.00
N THR A 372 -8.60 33.57 15.89
CA THR A 372 -9.57 34.04 14.88
C THR A 372 -9.43 33.39 13.51
N ARG A 373 -8.36 32.62 13.26
CA ARG A 373 -8.05 32.05 11.93
C ARG A 373 -7.42 30.67 12.04
N GLU A 374 -7.71 29.81 11.07
CA GLU A 374 -7.05 28.52 10.97
C GLU A 374 -5.52 28.66 10.79
N PRO A 375 -4.70 27.89 11.52
CA PRO A 375 -3.24 28.01 11.48
C PRO A 375 -2.62 27.91 10.09
N CYS A 376 -3.18 27.06 9.22
CA CYS A 376 -2.67 26.88 7.87
C CYS A 376 -2.84 28.10 6.95
N THR A 377 -3.79 28.99 7.27
CA THR A 377 -4.02 30.24 6.50
C THR A 377 -2.88 31.23 6.64
N PHE A 378 -2.01 31.07 7.66
CA PHE A 378 -0.78 31.85 7.82
C PHE A 378 0.08 31.87 6.55
N TRP A 379 0.10 30.75 5.82
CA TRP A 379 0.92 30.60 4.62
C TRP A 379 0.32 31.21 3.35
N SER A 380 -0.89 31.80 3.41
CA SER A 380 -1.44 32.59 2.30
C SER A 380 -0.97 34.05 2.32
N ILE A 381 -0.35 34.49 3.43
CA ILE A 381 0.16 35.85 3.62
C ILE A 381 1.40 36.13 2.76
N PRO A 382 2.47 35.30 2.77
CA PRO A 382 3.69 35.63 2.06
C PRO A 382 3.53 35.51 0.53
N LYS A 383 3.95 36.53 -0.20
CA LYS A 383 3.81 36.65 -1.67
C LYS A 383 5.03 36.18 -2.46
N ASN A 384 6.20 36.07 -1.81
CA ASN A 384 7.44 35.67 -2.45
C ASN A 384 8.28 34.76 -1.54
N CYS A 385 9.36 34.19 -2.10
CA CYS A 385 10.20 33.22 -1.39
C CYS A 385 10.93 33.83 -0.17
N PHE A 386 11.24 35.13 -0.18
CA PHE A 386 11.89 35.81 0.94
C PHE A 386 10.93 35.98 2.11
N GLU A 387 9.69 36.38 1.86
CA GLU A 387 8.64 36.46 2.88
C GLU A 387 8.33 35.07 3.46
N ILE A 388 8.29 34.02 2.64
CA ILE A 388 8.15 32.63 3.14
C ILE A 388 9.33 32.26 4.05
N ALA A 389 10.56 32.59 3.65
CA ALA A 389 11.75 32.32 4.45
C ALA A 389 11.73 33.09 5.77
N LEU A 390 11.29 34.36 5.75
CA LEU A 390 11.11 35.19 6.93
C LEU A 390 10.03 34.61 7.85
N CYS A 391 8.86 34.24 7.34
CA CYS A 391 7.81 33.59 8.13
C CYS A 391 8.32 32.29 8.78
N LYS A 392 9.03 31.44 8.03
CA LYS A 392 9.66 30.21 8.59
C LYS A 392 10.71 30.54 9.65
N PHE A 393 11.53 31.56 9.42
CA PHE A 393 12.55 32.01 10.37
C PHE A 393 11.93 32.54 11.66
N ILE A 394 10.86 33.34 11.55
CA ILE A 394 10.07 33.81 12.68
C ILE A 394 9.53 32.60 13.46
N CYS A 395 8.84 31.65 12.79
CA CYS A 395 8.36 30.42 13.44
C CYS A 395 9.50 29.65 14.15
N LYS A 396 10.69 29.62 13.55
CA LYS A 396 11.86 28.96 14.11
C LYS A 396 12.40 29.68 15.36
N LEU A 397 12.57 31.00 15.31
CA LEU A 397 13.02 31.80 16.46
C LEU A 397 12.13 31.58 17.67
N PHE A 398 10.81 31.61 17.45
CA PHE A 398 9.83 31.37 18.50
C PHE A 398 9.84 29.95 19.04
N ALA A 399 10.19 28.97 18.20
CA ALA A 399 10.37 27.59 18.63
C ALA A 399 11.70 27.33 19.37
N GLU A 400 12.72 28.18 19.18
CA GLU A 400 14.06 28.05 19.78
C GLU A 400 14.25 28.91 21.04
N SER A 401 13.46 29.98 21.23
CA SER A 401 13.57 30.86 22.40
C SER A 401 13.03 30.19 23.67
N ASN A 402 13.82 29.31 24.28
CA ASN A 402 13.99 29.20 25.74
C ASN A 402 15.04 28.16 26.15
N THR A 403 16.03 28.66 26.89
CA THR A 403 17.06 27.93 27.62
C THR A 403 16.59 27.62 29.05
N GLN A 404 15.97 26.46 29.32
CA GLN A 404 16.11 25.74 30.59
C GLN A 404 15.74 24.25 30.44
N PRO A 405 16.42 23.31 31.15
CA PRO A 405 16.29 21.88 30.94
C PRO A 405 15.45 21.22 32.05
N ALA A 406 14.17 20.95 31.79
CA ALA A 406 13.40 19.85 32.38
C ALA A 406 12.00 19.81 31.74
N ASP A 407 11.58 18.60 31.36
CA ASP A 407 10.23 18.20 30.97
C ASP A 407 9.66 18.69 29.61
N HIS A 408 9.55 17.72 28.70
CA HIS A 408 8.75 17.70 27.47
C HIS A 408 8.52 19.05 26.79
N ILE A 409 9.64 19.54 26.26
CA ILE A 409 9.88 20.87 25.74
C ILE A 409 9.24 21.04 24.36
N CYS A 410 8.01 21.58 24.30
CA CYS A 410 7.62 22.62 23.34
C CYS A 410 6.36 23.37 23.74
N SER A 411 6.45 23.95 24.93
CA SER A 411 5.58 25.00 25.43
C SER A 411 5.93 26.40 24.89
N ASN A 412 6.90 26.52 23.98
CA ASN A 412 7.27 27.80 23.37
C ASN A 412 7.12 27.69 21.86
N MET A 413 5.89 27.81 21.41
CA MET A 413 5.59 28.07 20.02
C MET A 413 4.80 29.37 20.02
N PHE A 414 5.54 30.44 19.78
CA PHE A 414 5.15 31.86 19.79
C PHE A 414 4.88 32.49 21.13
#